data_AF-A0A7S2D5S6-F1
#
_entry.id   AF-A0A7S2D5S6-F1
#
_cell.length_a   1.000
_cell.length_b   1.000
_cell.length_c   1.000
_cell.angle_alpha   90.00
_cell.angle_beta   90.00
_cell.angle_gamma   90.00
#
_symmetry.space_group_name_H-M   'P 1'
#
loop_
_entity.id
_entity.type
_entity.pdbx_description
1 polymer ?
#
loop_
_entity_poly.entity_id
_entity_poly.type
_entity_poly.pdbx_seq_one_letter_code
_entity_poly.pdbx_strand_id
1 'polypeptide(L)'
;DGTLKAGTEFFFDYVPPPAASSLPSKVIVGSGGISEVLSLLASDTSLELALFIDNTFTEAFWMGGRVAMTVVTPSSGGQDDVTISASQPGVTASATAWSVGSIWVTPEEVKRTPRRDRLMD
;
A
#
# COMPACT_ATOMS: atom_id res chain seq x y z
N ASP A 1 -28.85 8.69 -8.69
CA ASP A 1 -28.82 8.53 -7.23
C ASP A 1 -27.68 7.60 -6.79
N GLY A 2 -26.48 7.81 -7.37
CA GLY A 2 -25.42 6.81 -7.37
C GLY A 2 -24.73 6.68 -6.02
N THR A 3 -25.09 5.65 -5.27
CA THR A 3 -24.27 5.15 -4.18
C THR A 3 -22.93 4.71 -4.78
N LEU A 4 -21.85 5.46 -4.51
CA LEU A 4 -20.50 5.02 -4.85
C LEU A 4 -20.31 3.63 -4.25
N LYS A 5 -19.98 2.62 -5.08
CA LYS A 5 -19.47 1.37 -4.52
C LYS A 5 -18.24 1.75 -3.68
N ALA A 6 -18.24 1.34 -2.41
CA ALA A 6 -17.09 1.58 -1.55
C ALA A 6 -15.85 0.98 -2.21
N GLY A 7 -14.84 1.81 -2.48
CA GLY A 7 -13.54 1.33 -2.97
C GLY A 7 -12.84 0.48 -1.91
N THR A 8 -11.73 -0.14 -2.27
CA THR A 8 -10.88 -0.83 -1.29
C THR A 8 -10.15 0.19 -0.42
N GLU A 9 -10.40 0.17 0.87
CA GLU A 9 -9.75 1.04 1.85
C GLU A 9 -8.47 0.41 2.40
N PHE A 10 -7.44 1.22 2.60
CA PHE A 10 -6.23 0.89 3.35
C PHE A 10 -6.00 1.99 4.38
N PHE A 11 -5.83 1.64 5.66
CA PHE A 11 -5.87 2.65 6.72
C PHE A 11 -4.75 2.53 7.76
N PHE A 12 -4.57 3.64 8.48
CA PHE A 12 -3.95 3.69 9.79
C PHE A 12 -5.00 4.20 10.78
N ASP A 13 -5.16 3.50 11.89
CA ASP A 13 -5.93 3.94 13.04
C ASP A 13 -4.97 4.11 14.22
N TYR A 14 -4.60 5.36 14.46
CA TYR A 14 -3.65 5.75 15.49
C TYR A 14 -4.39 6.05 16.79
N VAL A 15 -4.11 5.27 17.83
CA VAL A 15 -4.65 5.51 19.17
C VAL A 15 -3.53 6.08 20.06
N PRO A 16 -3.56 7.40 20.37
CA PRO A 16 -2.57 7.98 21.26
C PRO A 16 -2.67 7.34 22.65
N PRO A 17 -1.54 7.11 23.33
CA PRO A 17 -1.57 6.64 24.72
C PRO A 17 -2.22 7.72 25.60
N PRO A 18 -2.88 7.35 26.72
CA PRO A 18 -3.36 8.31 27.69
C PRO A 18 -2.24 9.26 28.13
N ALA A 19 -2.58 10.52 28.38
CA ALA A 19 -1.63 11.49 28.89
C ALA A 19 -0.93 10.94 30.16
N ALA A 20 0.40 11.07 30.22
CA ALA A 20 1.28 10.54 31.27
C ALA A 20 1.50 9.00 31.29
N SER A 21 1.10 8.28 30.24
CA SER A 21 1.43 6.85 30.09
C SER A 21 2.82 6.64 29.46
N SER A 22 3.58 5.66 29.97
CA SER A 22 4.80 5.15 29.32
C SER A 22 4.51 4.06 28.28
N LEU A 23 3.24 3.72 28.07
CA LEU A 23 2.86 2.71 27.09
C LEU A 23 3.12 3.22 25.66
N PRO A 24 3.61 2.35 24.77
CA PRO A 24 3.81 2.72 23.37
C PRO A 24 2.46 3.04 22.72
N SER A 25 2.47 4.00 21.79
CA SER A 25 1.32 4.25 20.91
C SER A 25 0.97 2.97 20.15
N LYS A 26 -0.33 2.71 20.03
CA LYS A 26 -0.83 1.58 19.23
C LYS A 26 -1.31 2.13 17.89
N VAL A 27 -0.87 1.49 16.81
CA VAL A 27 -1.38 1.75 15.48
C VAL A 27 -2.02 0.48 14.96
N ILE A 28 -3.30 0.55 14.63
CA ILE A 28 -3.98 -0.50 13.89
C ILE A 28 -3.86 -0.16 12.41
N VAL A 29 -3.51 -1.15 11.61
CA VAL A 29 -3.48 -1.02 10.16
C VAL A 29 -4.35 -2.10 9.56
N GLY A 30 -4.90 -1.86 8.37
CA GLY A 30 -5.77 -2.87 7.78
C GLY A 30 -6.41 -2.47 6.47
N SER A 31 -7.19 -3.44 5.98
CA SER A 31 -7.98 -3.35 4.75
C SER A 31 -8.95 -4.53 4.67
N GLY A 32 -10.07 -4.37 3.96
CA GLY A 32 -10.96 -5.49 3.62
C GLY A 32 -11.55 -6.24 4.83
N GLY A 33 -11.69 -5.58 5.98
CA GLY A 33 -12.17 -6.19 7.24
C GLY A 33 -11.10 -6.98 8.01
N ILE A 34 -9.86 -6.99 7.55
CA ILE A 34 -8.70 -7.56 8.25
C ILE A 34 -7.87 -6.41 8.83
N SER A 35 -7.39 -6.59 10.07
CA SER A 35 -6.53 -5.61 10.72
C SER A 35 -5.41 -6.28 11.53
N GLU A 36 -4.32 -5.56 11.71
CA GLU A 36 -3.13 -5.99 12.46
C GLU A 36 -2.56 -4.82 13.28
N VAL A 37 -1.77 -5.14 14.31
CA VAL A 37 -1.07 -4.13 15.11
C VAL A 37 0.27 -3.78 14.47
N LEU A 38 0.41 -2.54 14.02
CA LEU A 38 1.69 -1.97 13.63
C LEU A 38 2.43 -1.44 14.86
N SER A 39 3.57 -2.06 15.16
CA SER A 39 4.47 -1.59 16.22
C SER A 39 5.36 -0.45 15.73
N LEU A 40 5.31 0.67 16.43
CA LEU A 40 6.17 1.83 16.16
C LEU A 40 7.39 1.85 17.08
N LEU A 41 8.51 2.34 16.55
CA LEU A 41 9.67 2.72 17.35
C LEU A 41 9.45 4.11 17.93
N ALA A 42 10.04 4.40 19.09
CA ALA A 42 9.98 5.73 19.69
C ALA A 42 10.59 6.83 18.80
N SER A 43 11.43 6.45 17.83
CA SER A 43 12.04 7.34 16.84
C SER A 43 11.21 7.54 15.57
N ASP A 44 10.13 6.76 15.37
CA ASP A 44 9.31 6.91 14.17
C ASP A 44 8.51 8.23 14.27
N THR A 45 8.76 9.15 13.34
CA THR A 45 8.10 10.48 13.29
C THR A 45 7.11 10.61 12.14
N SER A 46 7.03 9.61 11.27
CA SER A 46 6.13 9.56 10.11
C SER A 46 5.59 8.15 9.92
N LEU A 47 4.41 8.06 9.30
CA LEU A 47 3.82 6.80 8.85
C LEU A 47 3.93 6.71 7.34
N GLU A 48 4.31 5.53 6.85
CA GLU A 48 4.47 5.25 5.41
C GLU A 48 3.58 4.08 5.01
N LEU A 49 2.85 4.25 3.91
CA LEU A 49 2.09 3.21 3.23
C LEU A 49 2.49 3.19 1.76
N ALA A 50 3.01 2.06 1.30
CA ALA A 50 3.24 1.79 -0.11
C ALA A 50 2.16 0.84 -0.63
N LEU A 51 1.52 1.21 -1.75
CA LEU A 51 0.49 0.41 -2.41
C LEU A 51 0.96 0.03 -3.81
N PHE A 52 0.94 -1.27 -4.12
CA PHE A 52 1.15 -1.80 -5.46
C PHE A 52 -0.19 -2.32 -5.96
N ILE A 53 -0.80 -1.58 -6.87
CA ILE A 53 -2.14 -1.85 -7.39
C ILE A 53 -2.00 -2.54 -8.74
N ASP A 54 -2.50 -3.77 -8.84
CA ASP A 54 -2.69 -4.50 -10.09
C ASP A 54 -4.19 -4.80 -10.26
N ASN A 55 -4.62 -5.03 -11.49
CA ASN A 55 -6.00 -5.08 -11.97
C ASN A 55 -7.06 -5.67 -11.01
N THR A 56 -6.71 -6.72 -10.25
CA THR A 56 -7.64 -7.40 -9.33
C THR A 56 -7.22 -7.42 -7.87
N PHE A 57 -6.04 -6.90 -7.51
CA PHE A 57 -5.53 -6.93 -6.15
C PHE A 57 -4.55 -5.80 -5.85
N THR A 58 -4.33 -5.55 -4.57
CA THR A 58 -3.37 -4.57 -4.11
C THR A 58 -2.50 -5.19 -3.04
N GLU A 59 -1.20 -5.00 -3.16
CA GLU A 59 -0.25 -5.29 -2.09
C GLU A 59 0.03 -3.99 -1.34
N ALA A 60 -0.24 -4.01 -0.05
CA ALA A 60 -0.06 -2.88 0.85
C ALA A 60 1.04 -3.17 1.86
N PHE A 61 1.98 -2.24 1.99
CA PHE A 61 3.13 -2.34 2.89
C PHE A 61 3.16 -1.13 3.83
N TRP A 62 2.96 -1.38 5.11
CA TRP A 62 3.05 -0.35 6.15
C TRP A 62 4.47 -0.32 6.73
N MET A 63 5.05 0.88 6.82
CA MET A 63 6.39 1.14 7.38
C MET A 63 7.49 0.26 6.77
N GLY A 64 7.58 0.23 5.44
CA GLY A 64 8.57 -0.60 4.73
C GLY A 64 8.32 -2.10 4.87
N GLY A 65 7.08 -2.52 5.13
CA GLY A 65 6.70 -3.93 5.22
C GLY A 65 6.78 -4.53 6.63
N ARG A 66 6.82 -3.70 7.69
CA ARG A 66 6.62 -4.20 9.07
C ARG A 66 5.26 -4.88 9.22
N VAL A 67 4.26 -4.40 8.48
CA VAL A 67 3.04 -5.13 8.16
C VAL A 67 2.85 -5.12 6.66
N ALA A 68 2.43 -6.25 6.09
CA ALA A 68 2.11 -6.38 4.67
C ALA A 68 0.80 -7.15 4.50
N MET A 69 -0.03 -6.73 3.54
CA MET A 69 -1.28 -7.41 3.19
C MET A 69 -1.47 -7.46 1.68
N THR A 70 -1.98 -8.57 1.18
CA THR A 70 -2.48 -8.69 -0.20
C THR A 70 -4.00 -8.75 -0.14
N VAL A 71 -4.65 -7.80 -0.81
CA VAL A 71 -6.10 -7.59 -0.71
C VAL A 71 -6.70 -7.59 -2.11
N VAL A 72 -7.85 -8.24 -2.28
CA VAL A 72 -8.60 -8.17 -3.54
C VAL A 72 -9.14 -6.75 -3.72
N THR A 73 -8.79 -6.14 -4.84
CA THR A 73 -9.20 -4.78 -5.22
C THR A 73 -9.85 -4.88 -6.60
N PRO A 74 -11.17 -5.09 -6.66
CA PRO A 74 -11.85 -5.24 -7.94
C PRO A 74 -11.91 -3.90 -8.67
N SER A 75 -11.52 -3.89 -9.94
CA SER A 75 -11.73 -2.72 -10.81
C SER A 75 -13.22 -2.37 -10.89
N SER A 76 -13.51 -1.06 -10.99
CA SER A 76 -14.85 -0.56 -11.29
C SER A 76 -15.33 -0.94 -12.70
N GLY A 77 -14.44 -1.42 -13.57
CA GLY A 77 -14.70 -1.64 -15.00
C GLY A 77 -14.71 -0.36 -15.82
N GLY A 78 -14.31 0.77 -15.22
CA GLY A 78 -14.19 2.08 -15.84
C GLY A 78 -12.91 2.79 -15.40
N GLN A 79 -13.01 4.08 -15.10
CA GLN A 79 -11.90 4.81 -14.50
C GLN A 79 -11.84 4.51 -13.00
N ASP A 80 -10.70 3.99 -12.56
CA ASP A 80 -10.39 3.79 -11.15
C ASP A 80 -9.52 4.96 -10.65
N ASP A 81 -9.86 5.50 -9.48
CA ASP A 81 -9.18 6.64 -8.86
C ASP A 81 -8.69 6.27 -7.44
N VAL A 82 -7.71 7.03 -6.94
CA VAL A 82 -7.19 6.90 -5.57
C VAL A 82 -7.44 8.18 -4.81
N THR A 83 -7.93 8.07 -3.58
CA THR A 83 -8.16 9.22 -2.68
C THR A 83 -7.48 8.98 -1.34
N ILE A 84 -6.87 10.03 -0.80
CA ILE A 84 -6.29 10.04 0.55
C ILE A 84 -7.12 10.99 1.40
N SER A 85 -7.51 10.54 2.59
CA SER A 85 -8.29 11.34 3.52
C SER A 85 -7.82 11.10 4.96
N ALA A 86 -8.18 12.02 5.84
CA ALA A 86 -7.95 11.91 7.28
C ALA A 86 -9.24 12.27 8.01
N SER A 87 -9.56 11.52 9.06
CA SER A 87 -10.71 11.79 9.91
C SER A 87 -10.43 12.85 10.99
N GLN A 88 -9.15 13.16 11.24
CA GLN A 88 -8.72 14.09 12.29
C GLN A 88 -8.02 15.33 11.71
N PRO A 89 -8.21 16.51 12.32
CA PRO A 89 -7.53 17.72 11.91
C PRO A 89 -6.02 17.65 12.20
N GLY A 90 -5.22 18.36 11.40
CA GLY A 90 -3.77 18.47 11.59
C GLY A 90 -2.95 17.33 11.01
N VAL A 91 -3.59 16.29 10.44
CA VAL A 91 -2.90 15.25 9.68
C VAL A 91 -2.52 15.80 8.31
N THR A 92 -1.23 15.78 8.00
CA THR A 92 -0.72 16.09 6.66
C THR A 92 -0.34 14.81 5.95
N ALA A 93 -0.64 14.74 4.65
CA ALA A 93 -0.26 13.63 3.79
C ALA A 93 0.49 14.17 2.57
N SER A 94 1.52 13.42 2.17
CA SER A 94 2.21 13.59 0.89
C SER A 94 2.13 12.27 0.15
N ALA A 95 1.85 12.32 -1.14
CA ALA A 95 1.69 11.14 -1.96
C ALA A 95 2.42 11.31 -3.29
N THR A 96 3.00 10.23 -3.78
CA THR A 96 3.57 10.15 -5.11
C THR A 96 3.06 8.87 -5.75
N ALA A 97 2.67 8.96 -7.02
CA ALA A 97 2.15 7.84 -7.78
C ALA A 97 2.96 7.67 -9.06
N TRP A 98 3.19 6.41 -9.44
CA TRP A 98 3.87 6.04 -10.66
C TRP A 98 3.04 5.02 -11.41
N SER A 99 2.96 5.17 -12.72
CA SER A 99 2.40 4.11 -13.57
C SER A 99 3.41 2.97 -13.69
N VAL A 100 2.95 1.75 -13.43
CA VAL A 100 3.76 0.54 -13.57
C VAL A 100 3.56 -0.02 -14.98
N GLY A 101 4.66 -0.25 -15.68
CA GLY A 101 4.62 -0.85 -17.02
C GLY A 101 4.20 -2.31 -16.99
N SER A 102 3.72 -2.81 -18.13
CA SER A 102 3.44 -4.24 -18.31
C SER A 102 4.71 -5.07 -18.08
N ILE A 103 4.61 -6.10 -17.25
CA ILE A 103 5.67 -7.11 -17.09
C ILE A 103 5.65 -8.16 -18.21
N TRP A 104 4.56 -8.21 -18.97
CA TRP A 104 4.42 -9.16 -20.07
C TRP A 104 5.35 -8.77 -21.20
N VAL A 105 6.27 -9.70 -21.50
CA VAL A 105 7.15 -9.66 -22.66
C VAL A 105 6.74 -10.75 -23.63
N THR A 106 6.89 -10.47 -24.92
CA THR A 106 6.64 -11.44 -25.97
C THR A 106 7.70 -12.56 -25.95
N PRO A 107 7.36 -13.79 -26.37
CA PRO A 107 8.36 -14.84 -26.55
C PRO A 107 9.54 -14.42 -27.43
N GLU A 108 9.30 -13.57 -28.44
CA GLU A 108 10.30 -13.02 -29.34
C GLU A 108 11.25 -12.05 -28.61
N GLU A 109 10.77 -11.25 -27.67
CA GLU A 109 11.60 -10.40 -26.80
C GLU A 109 12.48 -11.24 -25.87
N VAL A 110 11.93 -12.30 -25.28
CA VAL A 110 12.70 -13.22 -24.44
C VAL A 110 13.85 -13.86 -25.24
N LYS A 111 13.56 -14.34 -26.47
CA LYS A 111 14.57 -14.93 -27.36
C LYS A 111 15.69 -13.98 -27.76
N ARG A 112 15.43 -12.66 -27.78
CA ARG A 112 16.44 -11.62 -28.10
C ARG A 112 17.35 -11.28 -26.92
N THR A 113 17.03 -11.73 -25.71
CA THR A 113 17.89 -11.49 -24.54
C THR A 113 19.19 -12.29 -24.69
N PRO A 114 20.38 -11.65 -24.69
CA PRO A 114 21.64 -12.36 -24.80
C PRO A 114 21.77 -13.41 -23.71
N ARG A 115 22.11 -14.64 -24.08
CA ARG A 115 22.32 -15.68 -23.08
C ARG A 115 23.62 -15.40 -22.33
N ARG A 116 23.54 -15.46 -20.99
CA ARG A 116 24.68 -15.19 -20.10
C ARG A 116 25.81 -16.22 -20.22
N ASP A 117 25.53 -17.40 -20.75
CA ASP A 117 26.49 -18.50 -20.95
C ASP A 117 27.47 -18.26 -22.11
N ARG A 118 27.29 -17.21 -22.92
CA ARG A 118 28.15 -16.89 -24.08
C ARG A 118 28.98 -15.61 -23.93
N LEU A 119 28.99 -15.00 -22.74
CA LEU A 119 29.73 -13.76 -22.45
C LEU A 119 31.07 -14.01 -21.73
N MET A 120 31.51 -15.27 -21.63
CA MET A 120 32.78 -15.65 -20.99
C MET A 120 33.81 -16.25 -21.96
N ASP A 121 33.63 -16.07 -23.28
CA ASP A 121 34.62 -16.44 -24.30
C ASP A 121 35.43 -15.22 -24.78
#